data_AF-A0A7S2FET6-F1
#
_entry.id   AF-A0A7S2FET6-F1
#
_cell.length_a   1.000
_cell.length_b   1.000
_cell.length_c   1.000
_cell.angle_alpha   90.00
_cell.angle_beta   90.00
_cell.angle_gamma   90.00
#
_symmetry.space_group_name_H-M   'P 1'
#
loop_
_entity.id
_entity.type
_entity.pdbx_description
1 polymer ?
#
loop_
_entity_poly.entity_id
_entity_poly.type
_entity_poly.pdbx_seq_one_letter_code
_entity_poly.pdbx_strand_id
1 'polypeptide(L)'
;FGTAMASVLGQNKASLQVVLVLRDEALCKDINEKRINSRYLPDYELPPNVSATTDIEAAVEGAQYAVHAVPVQASRAFFTKNKAHIAPTLPIICLSKGLEVSSGLTMADLIAECLGEQQPLAIMSGPSFAVEVMQQKPTSVA
;
A
#
# COMPACT_ATOMS: atom_id res chain seq x y z
N PHE A 1 1.54 -3.28 7.42
CA PHE A 1 2.51 -3.75 6.42
C PHE A 1 2.82 -2.69 5.38
N GLY A 2 1.83 -1.96 4.83
CA GLY A 2 2.08 -0.85 3.88
C GLY A 2 3.16 0.15 4.31
N THR A 3 3.15 0.60 5.56
CA THR A 3 4.21 1.46 6.12
C THR A 3 5.60 0.84 6.07
N ALA A 4 5.72 -0.46 6.35
CA ALA A 4 7.01 -1.16 6.27
C ALA A 4 7.50 -1.26 4.83
N MET A 5 6.60 -1.53 3.87
CA MET A 5 6.96 -1.54 2.46
C MET A 5 7.37 -0.13 1.97
N ALA A 6 6.67 0.92 2.41
CA ALA A 6 7.04 2.29 2.08
C ALA A 6 8.45 2.63 2.58
N SER A 7 8.80 2.18 3.79
CA SER A 7 10.16 2.31 4.32
C SER A 7 11.19 1.59 3.44
N VAL A 8 10.95 0.32 3.08
CA VAL A 8 11.84 -0.45 2.19
C VAL A 8 12.03 0.22 0.83
N LEU A 9 10.96 0.69 0.19
CA LEU A 9 11.03 1.40 -1.09
C LEU A 9 11.81 2.71 -0.97
N GLY A 10 11.51 3.49 0.08
CA GLY A 10 12.17 4.76 0.34
C GLY A 10 13.67 4.61 0.59
N GLN A 11 14.08 3.59 1.34
CA GLN A 11 15.47 3.28 1.66
C GLN A 11 16.25 2.77 0.43
N ASN A 12 15.67 1.85 -0.34
CA ASN A 12 16.38 1.20 -1.44
C ASN A 12 16.61 2.12 -2.65
N LYS A 13 15.77 3.15 -2.83
CA LYS A 13 15.92 4.08 -3.96
C LYS A 13 15.50 5.49 -3.56
N ALA A 14 16.47 6.28 -3.12
CA ALA A 14 16.27 7.68 -2.71
C ALA A 14 15.63 8.57 -3.81
N SER A 15 15.74 8.19 -5.08
CA SER A 15 15.11 8.92 -6.20
C SER A 15 13.62 8.61 -6.38
N LEU A 16 13.09 7.56 -5.73
CA LEU A 16 11.65 7.30 -5.73
C LEU A 16 10.97 8.22 -4.74
N GLN A 17 9.83 8.78 -5.12
CA GLN A 17 8.89 9.36 -4.17
C GLN A 17 7.87 8.29 -3.80
N VAL A 18 7.65 8.10 -2.50
CA VAL A 18 6.73 7.09 -1.98
C VAL A 18 5.61 7.80 -1.22
N VAL A 19 4.39 7.69 -1.72
CA VAL A 19 3.22 8.34 -1.12
C VAL A 19 2.32 7.26 -0.49
N LEU A 20 2.13 7.34 0.82
CA LEU A 20 1.20 6.49 1.57
C LEU A 20 -0.21 7.09 1.51
N VAL A 21 -1.15 6.37 0.90
CA VAL A 21 -2.56 6.72 0.97
C VAL A 21 -3.16 6.14 2.25
N LEU A 22 -3.65 7.00 3.13
CA LEU A 22 -4.25 6.64 4.41
C LEU A 22 -5.70 7.15 4.49
N ARG A 23 -6.44 6.71 5.49
CA ARG A 23 -7.82 7.15 5.76
C ARG A 23 -7.94 8.15 6.92
N ASP A 24 -6.83 8.41 7.60
CA ASP A 24 -6.77 9.13 8.87
C ASP A 24 -5.81 10.30 8.72
N GLU A 25 -6.35 11.52 8.74
CA GLU A 25 -5.58 12.76 8.58
C GLU A 25 -4.57 12.96 9.71
N ALA A 26 -4.90 12.55 10.94
CA ALA A 26 -3.99 12.66 12.07
C ALA A 26 -2.76 11.76 11.86
N LEU A 27 -2.96 10.56 11.30
CA LEU A 27 -1.85 9.67 10.96
C LEU A 27 -1.02 10.19 9.78
N CYS A 28 -1.64 10.84 8.79
CA CYS A 28 -0.90 11.51 7.73
C CYS A 28 -0.01 12.62 8.29
N LYS A 29 -0.55 13.44 9.19
CA LYS A 29 0.20 14.50 9.88
C LYS A 29 1.38 13.94 10.67
N ASP A 30 1.18 12.85 11.40
CA ASP A 30 2.24 12.19 12.17
C ASP A 30 3.40 11.74 11.27
N ILE A 31 3.09 11.14 10.11
CA ILE A 31 4.09 10.72 9.14
C ILE A 31 4.77 11.93 8.49
N ASN A 32 4.03 12.95 8.09
CA ASN A 32 4.61 14.08 7.36
C ASN A 32 5.45 15.00 8.27
N GLU A 33 5.07 15.17 9.53
CA GLU A 33 5.77 16.07 10.47
C GLU A 33 6.87 15.34 11.25
N LYS A 34 6.59 14.13 11.73
CA LYS A 34 7.50 13.39 12.61
C LYS A 34 8.18 12.22 11.93
N ARG A 35 7.78 11.90 10.69
CA ARG A 35 8.39 10.81 9.90
C ARG A 35 8.17 9.46 10.57
N ILE A 36 7.13 9.33 11.40
CA ILE A 36 6.82 8.14 12.19
C ILE A 36 5.35 7.79 11.98
N ASN A 37 5.05 6.49 11.96
CA ASN A 37 3.68 6.00 12.03
C ASN A 37 3.41 5.53 13.47
N SER A 38 3.09 6.47 14.37
CA SER A 38 2.99 6.20 15.82
C SER A 38 1.95 5.13 16.17
N ARG A 39 0.94 4.96 15.32
CA ARG A 39 -0.12 3.98 15.54
C ARG A 39 0.33 2.54 15.32
N TYR A 40 1.16 2.27 14.31
CA TYR A 40 1.47 0.91 13.87
C TYR A 40 2.95 0.54 13.99
N LEU A 41 3.86 1.51 13.90
CA LEU A 41 5.32 1.33 13.93
C LEU A 41 5.98 2.55 14.63
N PRO A 42 5.71 2.77 15.94
CA PRO A 42 6.12 3.98 16.64
C PRO A 42 7.63 4.16 16.80
N ASP A 43 8.39 3.07 16.79
CA ASP A 43 9.83 3.09 17.07
C ASP A 43 10.71 3.26 15.83
N TYR A 44 10.10 3.50 14.66
CA TYR A 44 10.81 3.49 13.38
C TYR A 44 10.55 4.77 12.57
N GLU A 45 11.63 5.49 12.29
CA GLU A 45 11.60 6.64 11.39
C GLU A 45 11.54 6.18 9.92
N LEU A 46 10.66 6.82 9.15
CA LEU A 46 10.51 6.62 7.72
C LEU A 46 11.60 7.41 6.95
N PRO A 47 11.93 7.03 5.70
CA PRO A 47 12.85 7.76 4.82
C PRO A 47 12.33 9.10 4.29
N PRO A 48 13.20 10.08 3.92
CA PRO A 48 12.80 11.46 3.60
C PRO A 48 11.95 11.64 2.36
N ASN A 49 11.97 10.64 1.49
CA ASN A 49 11.15 10.52 0.30
C ASN A 49 9.82 9.79 0.54
N VAL A 50 9.45 9.50 1.79
CA VAL A 50 8.12 8.97 2.16
C VAL A 50 7.25 10.10 2.69
N SER A 51 6.07 10.26 2.09
CA SER A 51 5.01 11.16 2.56
C SER A 51 3.68 10.40 2.70
N ALA A 52 2.67 11.03 3.30
CA ALA A 52 1.33 10.47 3.45
C ALA A 52 0.25 11.48 3.10
N THR A 53 -0.86 10.98 2.55
CA THR A 53 -2.04 11.78 2.20
C THR A 53 -3.32 10.96 2.36
N THR A 54 -4.45 11.64 2.55
CA THR A 54 -5.79 11.05 2.43
C THR A 54 -6.39 11.21 1.04
N ASP A 55 -5.76 12.02 0.19
CA ASP A 55 -6.15 12.27 -1.20
C ASP A 55 -5.50 11.24 -2.14
N ILE A 56 -6.31 10.27 -2.57
CA ILE A 56 -5.83 9.25 -3.51
C ILE A 56 -5.64 9.78 -4.91
N GLU A 57 -6.42 10.78 -5.34
CA GLU A 57 -6.31 11.34 -6.69
C GLU A 57 -4.94 11.99 -6.87
N ALA A 58 -4.55 12.81 -5.91
CA ALA A 58 -3.21 13.41 -5.89
C ALA A 58 -2.10 12.36 -5.74
N ALA A 59 -2.34 11.26 -5.01
CA ALA A 59 -1.32 10.24 -4.77
C ALA A 59 -1.02 9.36 -6.00
N VAL A 60 -2.02 9.12 -6.85
CA VAL A 60 -1.88 8.28 -8.04
C VAL A 60 -1.50 9.08 -9.29
N GLU A 61 -1.59 10.41 -9.25
CA GLU A 61 -1.14 11.28 -10.33
C GLU A 61 0.36 11.08 -10.61
N GLY A 62 0.69 10.64 -11.83
CA GLY A 62 2.07 10.35 -12.24
C GLY A 62 2.71 9.11 -11.59
N ALA A 63 1.95 8.33 -10.80
CA ALA A 63 2.45 7.11 -10.18
C ALA A 63 2.80 6.05 -11.25
N GLN A 64 3.95 5.41 -11.11
CA GLN A 64 4.40 4.36 -12.04
C GLN A 64 3.84 2.97 -11.66
N TYR A 65 3.50 2.77 -10.39
CA TYR A 65 2.85 1.59 -9.86
C TYR A 65 2.25 1.91 -8.49
N ALA A 66 1.25 1.14 -8.07
CA ALA A 66 0.64 1.21 -6.76
C ALA A 66 0.95 -0.05 -5.94
N VAL A 67 1.15 0.11 -4.63
CA VAL A 67 1.28 -1.01 -3.70
C VAL A 67 0.03 -1.07 -2.83
N HIS A 68 -0.77 -2.11 -3.00
CA HIS A 68 -2.00 -2.31 -2.23
C HIS A 68 -1.73 -3.11 -0.96
N ALA A 69 -1.97 -2.50 0.20
CA ALA A 69 -1.79 -3.13 1.52
C ALA A 69 -3.02 -2.96 2.44
N VAL A 70 -4.20 -2.66 1.86
CA VAL A 70 -5.46 -2.54 2.61
C VAL A 70 -5.98 -3.95 2.94
N PRO A 71 -6.45 -4.23 4.17
CA PRO A 71 -7.01 -5.53 4.51
C PRO A 71 -8.08 -6.01 3.50
N VAL A 72 -8.12 -7.32 3.21
CA VAL A 72 -9.01 -7.90 2.17
C VAL A 72 -10.48 -7.49 2.36
N GLN A 73 -10.99 -7.50 3.60
CA GLN A 73 -12.39 -7.14 3.90
C GLN A 73 -12.73 -5.67 3.64
N ALA A 74 -11.73 -4.79 3.58
CA ALA A 74 -11.90 -3.37 3.28
C ALA A 74 -11.52 -3.03 1.83
N SER A 75 -10.98 -3.98 1.07
CA SER A 75 -10.40 -3.73 -0.25
C SER A 75 -11.47 -3.43 -1.30
N ARG A 76 -12.59 -4.15 -1.31
CA ARG A 76 -13.69 -3.87 -2.25
C ARG A 76 -14.21 -2.46 -2.11
N ALA A 77 -14.57 -2.05 -0.89
CA ALA A 77 -15.04 -0.69 -0.62
C ALA A 77 -14.00 0.37 -1.05
N PHE A 78 -12.72 0.10 -0.81
CA PHE A 78 -11.63 0.97 -1.26
C PHE A 78 -11.57 1.09 -2.78
N PHE A 79 -11.55 -0.02 -3.52
CA PHE A 79 -11.46 0.02 -4.99
C PHE A 79 -12.72 0.60 -5.62
N THR A 80 -13.91 0.23 -5.16
CA THR A 80 -15.18 0.78 -5.67
C THR A 80 -15.24 2.30 -5.48
N LYS A 81 -14.84 2.80 -4.30
CA LYS A 81 -14.84 4.24 -4.02
C LYS A 81 -13.88 5.02 -4.93
N ASN A 82 -12.71 4.45 -5.20
CA ASN A 82 -11.62 5.18 -5.85
C ASN A 82 -11.37 4.79 -7.31
N LYS A 83 -12.22 3.93 -7.88
CA LYS A 83 -12.06 3.40 -9.25
C LYS A 83 -11.81 4.49 -10.29
N ALA A 84 -12.49 5.63 -10.19
CA ALA A 84 -12.36 6.73 -11.15
C ALA A 84 -10.95 7.35 -11.20
N HIS A 85 -10.17 7.23 -10.12
CA HIS A 85 -8.82 7.79 -10.04
C HIS A 85 -7.73 6.77 -10.40
N ILE A 86 -8.06 5.49 -10.42
CA ILE A 86 -7.10 4.42 -10.73
C ILE A 86 -7.09 4.19 -12.24
N ALA A 87 -6.01 4.57 -12.90
CA ALA A 87 -5.87 4.33 -14.33
C ALA A 87 -5.89 2.82 -14.65
N PRO A 88 -6.59 2.38 -15.71
CA PRO A 88 -6.60 0.97 -16.12
C PRO A 88 -5.21 0.41 -16.45
N THR A 89 -4.23 1.28 -16.70
CA THR A 89 -2.85 0.93 -17.03
C THR A 89 -1.91 0.96 -15.82
N LEU A 90 -2.35 1.46 -14.66
CA LEU A 90 -1.50 1.57 -13.46
C LEU A 90 -1.25 0.18 -12.86
N PRO A 91 -0.01 -0.33 -12.83
CA PRO A 91 0.26 -1.63 -12.24
C PRO A 91 0.02 -1.62 -10.74
N ILE A 92 -0.68 -2.64 -10.24
CA ILE A 92 -0.95 -2.85 -8.82
C ILE A 92 -0.14 -4.04 -8.31
N ILE A 93 0.61 -3.82 -7.24
CA ILE A 93 1.31 -4.87 -6.49
C ILE A 93 0.53 -5.09 -5.20
N CYS A 94 -0.22 -6.19 -5.11
CA CYS A 94 -1.05 -6.52 -3.96
C CYS A 94 -0.28 -7.32 -2.91
N LEU A 95 -0.19 -6.76 -1.70
CA LEU A 95 0.41 -7.38 -0.51
C LEU A 95 -0.65 -7.98 0.42
N SER A 96 -1.92 -7.69 0.17
CA SER A 96 -3.04 -8.11 0.99
C SER A 96 -3.29 -9.61 0.85
N LYS A 97 -3.56 -10.28 1.98
CA LYS A 97 -3.75 -11.72 2.07
C LYS A 97 -5.14 -12.04 2.61
N GLY A 98 -5.73 -13.13 2.13
CA GLY A 98 -7.02 -13.66 2.57
C GLY A 98 -8.08 -13.68 1.47
N LEU A 99 -9.28 -14.12 1.86
CA LEU A 99 -10.48 -14.13 1.02
C LEU A 99 -11.48 -13.10 1.54
N GLU A 100 -12.21 -12.45 0.64
CA GLU A 100 -13.35 -11.61 1.02
C GLU A 100 -14.46 -12.51 1.57
N VAL A 101 -14.92 -12.26 2.80
CA VAL A 101 -15.85 -13.17 3.49
C VAL A 101 -17.21 -13.25 2.79
N SER A 102 -17.68 -12.13 2.24
CA SER A 102 -19.02 -12.07 1.63
C SER A 102 -19.12 -12.80 0.28
N SER A 103 -18.02 -12.88 -0.47
CA SER A 103 -18.00 -13.41 -1.83
C SER A 103 -17.16 -14.69 -1.98
N GLY A 104 -16.28 -14.97 -1.03
CA GLY A 104 -15.28 -16.04 -1.12
C GLY A 104 -14.14 -15.73 -2.08
N LEU A 105 -14.09 -14.53 -2.67
CA LEU A 105 -13.12 -14.19 -3.70
C LEU A 105 -11.71 -13.93 -3.14
N THR A 106 -10.71 -14.30 -3.94
CA THR A 106 -9.32 -13.91 -3.68
C THR A 106 -9.12 -12.42 -3.96
N MET A 107 -7.97 -11.86 -3.53
CA MET A 107 -7.61 -10.48 -3.90
C MET A 107 -7.51 -10.28 -5.41
N ALA A 108 -7.08 -11.30 -6.16
CA ALA A 108 -6.97 -11.19 -7.61
C ALA A 108 -8.35 -11.06 -8.26
N ASP A 109 -9.28 -11.94 -7.89
CA ASP A 109 -10.64 -11.93 -8.43
C ASP A 109 -11.40 -10.66 -8.00
N LEU A 110 -11.24 -10.24 -6.73
CA LEU A 110 -11.85 -9.02 -6.21
C LEU A 110 -11.37 -7.77 -6.96
N ILE A 111 -10.05 -7.67 -7.20
CA ILE A 111 -9.48 -6.52 -7.94
C ILE A 111 -9.97 -6.53 -9.39
N ALA A 112 -10.00 -7.70 -10.03
CA ALA A 112 -10.52 -7.84 -11.40
C ALA A 112 -12.01 -7.43 -11.48
N GLU A 113 -12.83 -7.79 -10.49
CA GLU A 113 -14.24 -7.39 -10.45
C GLU A 113 -14.40 -5.87 -10.24
N CYS A 114 -13.57 -5.27 -9.37
CA CYS A 114 -13.68 -3.84 -9.08
C CYS A 114 -13.13 -2.97 -10.21
N LEU A 115 -11.95 -3.30 -10.75
CA LEU A 115 -11.19 -2.44 -11.67
C LEU A 115 -11.20 -2.93 -13.12
N GLY A 116 -11.54 -4.20 -13.35
CA GLY A 116 -11.55 -4.85 -14.66
C GLY A 116 -10.43 -5.88 -14.81
N GLU A 117 -10.68 -6.92 -15.60
CA GLU A 117 -9.73 -8.05 -15.81
C GLU A 117 -8.38 -7.64 -16.41
N GLN A 118 -8.34 -6.50 -17.10
CA GLN A 118 -7.13 -5.99 -17.76
C GLN A 118 -6.25 -5.15 -16.83
N GLN A 119 -6.65 -4.92 -15.58
CA GLN A 119 -5.83 -4.16 -14.63
C GLN A 119 -4.50 -4.92 -14.38
N PRO A 120 -3.33 -4.33 -14.68
CA PRO A 120 -2.07 -5.03 -14.47
C PRO A 120 -1.86 -5.30 -12.99
N LEU A 121 -1.75 -6.57 -12.62
CA LEU A 121 -1.74 -7.01 -11.23
C LEU A 121 -0.61 -8.01 -10.98
N ALA A 122 0.15 -7.77 -9.92
CA ALA A 122 1.04 -8.74 -9.31
C ALA A 122 0.61 -8.98 -7.87
N ILE A 123 0.67 -10.23 -7.41
CA ILE A 123 0.48 -10.58 -6.00
C ILE A 123 1.85 -10.86 -5.41
N MET A 124 2.13 -10.31 -4.23
CA MET A 124 3.34 -10.60 -3.48
C MET A 124 2.98 -11.21 -2.13
N SER A 125 3.58 -12.36 -1.83
CA SER A 125 3.31 -13.09 -0.58
C SER A 125 4.59 -13.71 0.00
N GLY A 126 4.56 -14.10 1.27
CA GLY A 126 5.72 -14.65 1.96
C GLY A 126 5.74 -14.33 3.46
N PRO A 127 6.64 -14.95 4.23
CA PRO A 127 6.88 -14.61 5.64
C PRO A 127 7.52 -13.22 5.73
N SER A 128 6.71 -12.22 6.06
CA SER A 128 7.10 -10.80 5.97
C SER A 128 6.56 -10.00 7.16
N PHE A 129 7.02 -10.31 8.38
CA PHE A 129 6.61 -9.56 9.56
C PHE A 129 7.06 -8.10 9.46
N ALA A 130 6.11 -7.17 9.62
CA ALA A 130 6.37 -5.74 9.40
C ALA A 130 7.53 -5.21 10.27
N VAL A 131 7.60 -5.64 11.53
CA VAL A 131 8.65 -5.24 12.46
C VAL A 131 10.02 -5.75 12.02
N GLU A 132 10.12 -7.00 11.55
CA GLU A 132 11.39 -7.58 11.07
C GLU A 132 11.88 -6.87 9.80
N VAL A 133 10.95 -6.50 8.91
CA VAL A 133 11.24 -5.68 7.74
C VAL A 133 11.77 -4.31 8.15
N MET A 134 11.16 -3.66 9.14
CA MET A 134 11.67 -2.37 9.67
C MET A 134 13.04 -2.49 10.33
N GLN A 135 13.35 -3.65 10.91
CA GLN A 135 14.67 -3.98 11.47
C GLN A 135 15.69 -4.40 10.41
N GLN A 136 15.34 -4.35 9.11
CA GLN A 136 16.18 -4.78 7.99
C GLN A 136 16.65 -6.25 8.10
N LYS A 137 15.87 -7.10 8.74
CA LYS A 137 16.16 -8.54 8.80
C LYS A 137 15.89 -9.19 7.44
N PRO A 138 16.66 -10.24 7.07
CA PRO A 138 16.39 -11.02 5.87
C PRO A 138 14.93 -11.47 5.82
N THR A 139 14.24 -11.14 4.73
CA THR A 139 12.80 -11.39 4.55
C THR A 139 12.59 -12.09 3.21
N SER A 140 11.77 -13.15 3.20
CA SER A 140 11.43 -13.89 1.98
C SER A 140 10.05 -13.47 1.47
N VAL A 141 10.00 -13.01 0.23
CA VAL A 141 8.78 -12.65 -0.50
C VAL A 141 8.88 -13.15 -1.94
N ALA A 142 7.75 -13.60 -2.51
CA ALA A 142 7.61 -14.10 -3.87
C ALA A 142 6.35 -13.49 -4.51
#